data_AF-W2VKS7-F1
#
_entry.id   AF-W2VKS7-F1
#
_cell.length_a   1.000
_cell.length_b   1.000
_cell.length_c   1.000
_cell.angle_alpha   90.00
_cell.angle_beta   90.00
_cell.angle_gamma   90.00
#
_symmetry.space_group_name_H-M   'P 1'
#
loop_
_entity.id
_entity.type
_entity.pdbx_description
1 polymer ?
#
loop_
_entity_poly.entity_id
_entity_poly.type
_entity_poly.pdbx_seq_one_letter_code
_entity_poly.pdbx_strand_id
1 'polypeptide(L)'
;MGIYINRNNILEETRSIREKNYHTKHQVSLIVESINKFNGTKDILTGKAWDASREYSESVLLPVLRMYIECLTLEYDANVKYGVAADRLPRFEKLDEDVIIAAKEKYERRLDREYNREHPRNSVINFYEKKIARCEKLLDIIYEFCDETSGIFDEVKSRQDYLSRLHYYLKMINVDKATGEMLLPPGSVNIQYAKSEIARYYANIKRKELEERTKELEEIYKLKGANAVIQNILTKPLEERLNTDIEAAEYTMIAKLMVESRGDEYVELINTAVYYCYEYEKTMSNHQGYFNTVNDIYKKNDKVDKILGGLNNFGLYMNFKVKNEQGDIGKLIEDRRYWMQLSQAFSELSTYDAKIVATKLYSRESDRYPAKSKGYNVEVKQDIYHKLIISFLKYGGDVGGTRTTPYEQQKDVSIIVGQPASGASGASKALEGSMEYVYYGMEIDKTLPETIVKSSSNCVMTLALGAYATTVGNTVTVLNSVKEISAEAVGEKRKLYKKAKYMQSIGNIVQTFNLFYVSSVVEEDGKKDAKTQNCGIFPRYRIDDLEEMPTSEYIENFNINFSKGGYFEKYAKEMKYDESNPITEENIVKRASEIDYMLKILETEMSKDGMVTYDIENAVRRMK
;
A
#
# COMPACT_ATOMS: atom_id res chain seq x y z
N MET A 1 30.37 -24.34 -43.30
CA MET A 1 28.94 -24.69 -43.25
C MET A 1 28.23 -23.37 -43.35
N GLY A 2 27.59 -23.10 -44.49
CA GLY A 2 26.81 -21.89 -44.70
C GLY A 2 25.54 -21.88 -43.85
N ILE A 3 24.90 -20.72 -43.77
CA ILE A 3 23.67 -20.47 -43.04
C ILE A 3 22.50 -21.15 -43.76
N TYR A 4 21.69 -21.87 -42.98
CA TYR A 4 20.48 -22.54 -43.46
C TYR A 4 19.26 -22.06 -42.65
N ILE A 5 18.25 -21.54 -43.34
CA ILE A 5 17.04 -20.98 -42.74
C ILE A 5 15.80 -21.70 -43.29
N ASN A 6 14.99 -22.25 -42.40
CA ASN A 6 13.66 -22.79 -42.73
C ASN A 6 12.59 -21.89 -42.11
N ARG A 7 11.97 -21.05 -42.95
CA ARG A 7 10.97 -20.07 -42.53
C ARG A 7 9.78 -20.72 -41.82
N ASN A 8 9.24 -21.80 -42.40
CA ASN A 8 8.03 -22.42 -41.88
C ASN A 8 8.28 -23.10 -40.54
N ASN A 9 9.43 -23.77 -40.38
CA ASN A 9 9.82 -24.35 -39.10
C ASN A 9 9.97 -23.26 -38.02
N ILE A 10 10.62 -22.14 -38.34
CA ILE A 10 10.79 -21.04 -37.38
C ILE A 10 9.43 -20.49 -36.93
N LEU A 11 8.51 -20.24 -37.86
CA LEU A 11 7.17 -19.74 -37.53
C LEU A 11 6.35 -20.74 -36.71
N GLU A 12 6.45 -22.03 -37.02
CA GLU A 12 5.76 -23.08 -36.28
C GLU A 12 6.33 -23.27 -34.86
N GLU A 13 7.66 -23.33 -34.72
CA GLU A 13 8.34 -23.48 -33.44
C GLU A 13 8.14 -22.27 -32.53
N THR A 14 8.31 -21.05 -33.05
CA THR A 14 8.10 -19.81 -32.26
C THR A 14 6.66 -19.72 -31.75
N ARG A 15 5.68 -20.11 -32.57
CA ARG A 15 4.27 -20.16 -32.14
C ARG A 15 4.05 -21.23 -31.07
N SER A 16 4.58 -22.43 -31.26
CA SER A 16 4.48 -23.55 -30.30
C SER A 16 5.09 -23.19 -28.95
N ILE A 17 6.28 -22.59 -28.93
CA ILE A 17 6.97 -22.14 -27.71
C ILE A 17 6.15 -21.04 -27.02
N ARG A 18 5.64 -20.06 -27.76
CA ARG A 18 4.80 -19.00 -27.20
C ARG A 18 3.53 -19.53 -26.53
N GLU A 19 2.83 -20.46 -27.16
CA GLU A 19 1.64 -21.09 -26.60
C GLU A 19 2.00 -21.86 -25.31
N LYS A 20 3.09 -22.63 -25.31
CA LYS A 20 3.60 -23.32 -24.10
C LYS A 20 3.97 -22.34 -23.00
N ASN A 21 4.74 -21.29 -23.29
CA ASN A 21 5.17 -20.30 -22.32
C ASN A 21 3.99 -19.56 -21.69
N TYR A 22 2.97 -19.23 -22.47
CA TYR A 22 1.73 -18.64 -21.96
C TYR A 22 1.04 -19.58 -20.94
N HIS A 23 0.88 -20.86 -21.28
CA HIS A 23 0.27 -21.84 -20.39
C HIS A 23 1.10 -22.10 -19.13
N THR A 24 2.42 -22.27 -19.27
CA THR A 24 3.32 -22.48 -18.13
C THR A 24 3.35 -21.26 -17.22
N LYS A 25 3.43 -20.04 -17.78
CA LYS A 25 3.36 -18.80 -17.00
C LYS A 25 2.08 -18.75 -16.17
N HIS A 26 0.93 -19.03 -16.78
CA HIS A 26 -0.35 -19.08 -16.07
C HIS A 26 -0.35 -20.08 -14.90
N GLN A 27 0.18 -21.29 -15.11
CA GLN A 27 0.28 -22.29 -14.03
C GLN A 27 1.21 -21.83 -12.90
N VAL A 28 2.34 -21.22 -13.22
CA VAL A 28 3.29 -20.70 -12.21
C VAL A 28 2.67 -19.55 -11.43
N SER A 29 1.92 -18.65 -12.09
CA SER A 29 1.15 -17.59 -11.43
C SER A 29 0.17 -18.13 -10.39
N LEU A 30 -0.58 -19.20 -10.72
CA LEU A 30 -1.49 -19.86 -9.76
C LEU A 30 -0.75 -20.41 -8.53
N ILE A 31 0.48 -20.92 -8.71
CA ILE A 31 1.33 -21.38 -7.61
C ILE A 31 1.78 -20.20 -6.75
N VAL A 32 2.20 -19.08 -7.36
CA VAL A 32 2.57 -17.85 -6.65
C VAL A 32 1.39 -17.35 -5.80
N GLU A 33 0.19 -17.30 -6.38
CA GLU A 33 -1.02 -16.89 -5.67
C GLU A 33 -1.32 -17.83 -4.49
N SER A 34 -1.18 -19.14 -4.69
CA SER A 34 -1.39 -20.13 -3.63
C SER A 34 -0.41 -19.99 -2.47
N ILE A 35 0.87 -19.71 -2.76
CA ILE A 35 1.90 -19.48 -1.73
C ILE A 35 1.62 -18.17 -0.99
N ASN A 36 1.24 -17.10 -1.69
CA ASN A 36 0.86 -15.83 -1.05
C ASN A 36 -0.35 -16.02 -0.11
N LYS A 37 -1.37 -16.78 -0.53
CA LYS A 37 -2.51 -17.14 0.33
C LYS A 37 -2.07 -17.91 1.58
N PHE A 38 -1.16 -18.87 1.43
CA PHE A 38 -0.57 -19.58 2.56
C PHE A 38 0.15 -18.63 3.52
N ASN A 39 0.96 -17.69 3.02
CA ASN A 39 1.66 -16.72 3.85
C ASN A 39 0.72 -15.78 4.61
N GLY A 40 -0.44 -15.47 4.02
CA GLY A 40 -1.52 -14.71 4.66
C GLY A 40 -2.22 -15.41 5.83
N THR A 41 -1.97 -16.70 6.07
CA THR A 41 -2.59 -17.45 7.18
C THR A 41 -1.90 -17.29 8.53
N LYS A 42 -1.07 -16.25 8.72
CA LYS A 42 -0.23 -16.04 9.91
C LYS A 42 -1.02 -16.06 11.24
N ASP A 43 -2.24 -15.56 11.22
CA ASP A 43 -3.12 -15.50 12.40
C ASP A 43 -3.89 -16.81 12.66
N ILE A 44 -3.83 -17.76 11.73
CA ILE A 44 -4.52 -19.06 11.78
C ILE A 44 -3.51 -20.19 12.02
N LEU A 45 -2.42 -20.22 11.25
CA LEU A 45 -1.36 -21.22 11.32
C LEU A 45 -0.15 -20.66 12.06
N THR A 46 -0.17 -20.80 13.39
CA THR A 46 0.88 -20.28 14.28
C THR A 46 1.88 -21.35 14.72
N GLY A 47 3.13 -20.96 14.97
CA GLY A 47 4.15 -21.83 15.58
C GLY A 47 5.40 -21.98 14.71
N LYS A 48 6.51 -22.39 15.33
CA LYS A 48 7.86 -22.35 14.74
C LYS A 48 7.98 -23.08 13.39
N ALA A 49 7.26 -24.18 13.21
CA ALA A 49 7.27 -24.92 11.94
C ALA A 49 6.63 -24.12 10.81
N TRP A 50 5.46 -23.52 11.06
CA TRP A 50 4.77 -22.66 10.09
C TRP A 50 5.54 -21.37 9.81
N ASP A 51 6.18 -20.79 10.83
CA ASP A 51 7.05 -19.62 10.67
C ASP A 51 8.25 -19.94 9.78
N ALA A 52 8.90 -21.09 9.96
CA ALA A 52 10.00 -21.54 9.11
C ALA A 52 9.56 -21.83 7.67
N SER A 53 8.38 -22.44 7.47
CA SER A 53 7.81 -22.64 6.14
C SER A 53 7.50 -21.33 5.42
N ARG A 54 6.94 -20.34 6.14
CA ARG A 54 6.72 -18.99 5.60
C ARG A 54 8.04 -18.32 5.24
N GLU A 55 9.03 -18.34 6.13
CA GLU A 55 10.34 -17.76 5.86
C GLU A 55 10.96 -18.37 4.59
N TYR A 56 10.94 -19.70 4.44
CA TYR A 56 11.44 -20.36 3.24
C TYR A 56 10.65 -19.97 1.98
N SER A 57 9.33 -19.88 2.08
CA SER A 57 8.49 -19.51 0.95
C SER A 57 8.74 -18.06 0.49
N GLU A 58 8.90 -17.13 1.42
CA GLU A 58 9.12 -15.71 1.16
C GLU A 58 10.54 -15.43 0.67
N SER A 59 11.54 -16.10 1.26
CA SER A 59 12.95 -15.84 0.97
C SER A 59 13.54 -16.67 -0.18
N VAL A 60 12.88 -17.77 -0.58
CA VAL A 60 13.40 -18.69 -1.61
C VAL A 60 12.35 -19.01 -2.68
N LEU A 61 11.18 -19.58 -2.32
CA LEU A 61 10.23 -20.08 -3.33
C LEU A 61 9.63 -18.96 -4.19
N LEU A 62 9.06 -17.92 -3.57
CA LEU A 62 8.46 -16.79 -4.28
C LEU A 62 9.48 -16.08 -5.18
N PRO A 63 10.70 -15.74 -4.72
CA PRO A 63 11.73 -15.18 -5.58
C PRO A 63 12.07 -16.05 -6.80
N VAL A 64 12.20 -17.37 -6.64
CA VAL A 64 12.54 -18.29 -7.74
C VAL A 64 11.40 -18.40 -8.75
N LEU A 65 10.16 -18.49 -8.28
CA LEU A 65 8.99 -18.55 -9.18
C LEU A 65 8.82 -17.26 -9.99
N ARG A 66 9.09 -16.10 -9.38
CA ARG A 66 9.09 -14.81 -10.08
C ARG A 66 10.18 -14.73 -11.14
N MET A 67 11.41 -15.16 -10.82
CA MET A 67 12.50 -15.28 -11.81
C MET A 67 12.13 -16.19 -12.98
N TYR A 68 11.39 -17.27 -12.71
CA TYR A 68 10.92 -18.17 -13.74
C TYR A 68 9.86 -17.52 -14.64
N ILE A 69 8.89 -16.79 -14.06
CA ILE A 69 7.89 -16.00 -14.81
C ILE A 69 8.57 -14.95 -15.71
N GLU A 70 9.59 -14.26 -15.20
CA GLU A 70 10.38 -13.30 -15.99
C GLU A 70 11.04 -13.97 -17.19
N CYS A 71 11.73 -15.09 -16.97
CA CYS A 71 12.39 -15.84 -18.02
C CYS A 71 11.40 -16.29 -19.12
N LEU A 72 10.21 -16.77 -18.73
CA LEU A 72 9.15 -17.16 -19.67
C LEU A 72 8.63 -15.96 -20.47
N THR A 73 8.55 -14.79 -19.85
CA THR A 73 8.10 -13.54 -20.50
C THR A 73 9.13 -13.05 -21.51
N LEU A 74 10.41 -13.00 -21.12
CA LEU A 74 11.50 -12.64 -22.02
C LEU A 74 11.61 -13.61 -23.21
N GLU A 75 11.47 -14.91 -22.97
CA GLU A 75 11.47 -15.92 -24.03
C GLU A 75 10.26 -15.76 -24.96
N TYR A 76 9.08 -15.43 -24.41
CA TYR A 76 7.90 -15.12 -25.23
C TYR A 76 8.17 -13.92 -26.16
N ASP A 77 8.70 -12.82 -25.63
CA ASP A 77 8.98 -11.60 -26.39
C ASP A 77 10.09 -11.80 -27.43
N ALA A 78 11.14 -12.55 -27.08
CA ALA A 78 12.20 -12.94 -28.00
C ALA A 78 11.65 -13.76 -29.17
N ASN A 79 10.78 -14.74 -28.90
CA ASN A 79 10.12 -15.53 -29.94
C ASN A 79 9.14 -14.71 -30.79
N VAL A 80 8.50 -13.67 -30.25
CA VAL A 80 7.71 -12.72 -31.04
C VAL A 80 8.60 -11.97 -32.03
N LYS A 81 9.72 -11.41 -31.57
CA LYS A 81 10.68 -10.68 -32.43
C LYS A 81 11.26 -11.59 -33.52
N TYR A 82 11.69 -12.81 -33.14
CA TYR A 82 12.22 -13.80 -34.07
C TYR A 82 11.19 -14.24 -35.12
N GLY A 83 9.94 -14.47 -34.70
CA GLY A 83 8.85 -14.80 -35.61
C GLY A 83 8.50 -13.65 -36.58
N VAL A 84 8.53 -12.39 -36.13
CA VAL A 84 8.31 -11.22 -36.99
C VAL A 84 9.43 -11.08 -38.03
N ALA A 85 10.69 -11.26 -37.64
CA ALA A 85 11.81 -11.26 -38.58
C ALA A 85 11.66 -12.39 -39.62
N ALA A 86 11.26 -13.60 -39.18
CA ALA A 86 11.05 -14.74 -40.07
C ALA A 86 9.87 -14.52 -41.04
N ASP A 87 8.82 -13.81 -40.62
CA ASP A 87 7.66 -13.56 -41.49
C ASP A 87 8.01 -12.67 -42.69
N ARG A 88 9.00 -11.76 -42.52
CA ARG A 88 9.54 -10.90 -43.59
C ARG A 88 10.38 -11.64 -44.62
N LEU A 89 10.86 -12.85 -44.30
CA LEU A 89 11.58 -13.68 -45.27
C LEU A 89 10.68 -14.02 -46.46
N PRO A 90 11.27 -14.17 -47.67
CA PRO A 90 10.56 -14.66 -48.83
C PRO A 90 9.77 -15.93 -48.53
N ARG A 91 8.61 -16.12 -49.18
CA ARG A 91 7.75 -17.32 -49.01
C ARG A 91 8.38 -18.63 -49.51
N PHE A 92 9.68 -18.68 -49.77
CA PHE A 92 10.39 -19.93 -50.00
C PHE A 92 10.46 -20.71 -48.69
N GLU A 93 10.28 -22.03 -48.78
CA GLU A 93 10.31 -22.90 -47.60
C GLU A 93 11.71 -22.92 -46.95
N LYS A 94 12.77 -22.86 -47.78
CA LYS A 94 14.17 -23.03 -47.36
C LYS A 94 15.09 -22.05 -48.08
N LEU A 95 15.98 -21.40 -47.33
CA LEU A 95 17.10 -20.61 -47.82
C LEU A 95 18.40 -21.28 -47.35
N ASP A 96 19.29 -21.57 -48.29
CA ASP A 96 20.55 -22.25 -48.04
C ASP A 96 21.67 -21.47 -48.71
N GLU A 97 22.52 -20.85 -47.89
CA GLU A 97 23.60 -19.98 -48.33
C GLU A 97 24.57 -20.71 -49.26
N ASP A 98 24.98 -21.94 -48.91
CA ASP A 98 25.93 -22.74 -49.70
C ASP A 98 25.34 -23.07 -51.09
N VAL A 99 24.05 -23.42 -51.15
CA VAL A 99 23.35 -23.69 -52.43
C VAL A 99 23.24 -22.42 -53.27
N ILE A 100 22.97 -21.27 -52.66
CA ILE A 100 22.83 -19.98 -53.37
C ILE A 100 24.18 -19.51 -53.90
N ILE A 101 25.25 -19.63 -53.11
CA ILE A 101 26.63 -19.31 -53.53
C ILE A 101 27.06 -20.22 -54.68
N ALA A 102 26.87 -21.54 -54.57
CA ALA A 102 27.21 -22.48 -55.64
C ALA A 102 26.43 -22.20 -56.93
N ALA A 103 25.18 -21.76 -56.82
CA ALA A 103 24.39 -21.33 -57.97
C ALA A 103 24.93 -20.03 -58.59
N LYS A 104 25.28 -19.03 -57.77
CA LYS A 104 25.90 -17.77 -58.21
C LYS A 104 27.19 -18.02 -58.99
N GLU A 105 28.13 -18.77 -58.41
CA GLU A 105 29.41 -19.13 -59.06
C GLU A 105 29.22 -19.88 -60.39
N LYS A 106 28.18 -20.71 -60.48
CA LYS A 106 27.85 -21.42 -61.72
C LYS A 106 27.35 -20.45 -62.80
N TYR A 107 26.56 -19.44 -62.43
CA TYR A 107 26.08 -18.43 -63.37
C TYR A 107 27.20 -17.48 -63.78
N GLU A 108 28.08 -17.06 -62.87
CA GLU A 108 29.27 -16.25 -63.16
C GLU A 108 30.19 -16.96 -64.17
N ARG A 109 30.55 -18.23 -63.90
CA ARG A 109 31.34 -19.03 -64.85
C ARG A 109 30.69 -19.18 -66.23
N ARG A 110 29.36 -19.17 -66.32
CA ARG A 110 28.64 -19.23 -67.60
C ARG A 110 28.60 -17.88 -68.29
N LEU A 111 28.47 -16.80 -67.52
CA LEU A 111 28.53 -15.43 -68.01
C LEU A 111 29.91 -15.14 -68.62
N ASP A 112 31.00 -15.51 -67.92
CA ASP A 112 32.37 -15.35 -68.41
C ASP A 112 32.59 -16.09 -69.73
N ARG A 113 32.04 -17.31 -69.87
CA ARG A 113 32.13 -18.08 -71.12
C ARG A 113 31.36 -17.42 -72.26
N GLU A 114 30.22 -16.78 -72.00
CA GLU A 114 29.45 -16.07 -73.02
C GLU A 114 30.13 -14.77 -73.47
N TYR A 115 30.77 -14.05 -72.54
CA TYR A 115 31.60 -12.88 -72.86
C TYR A 115 32.82 -13.24 -73.73
N ASN A 116 33.40 -14.42 -73.51
CA ASN A 116 34.56 -14.92 -74.27
C ASN A 116 34.22 -15.57 -75.63
N ARG A 117 32.98 -15.45 -76.13
CA ARG A 117 32.60 -15.96 -77.45
C ARG A 117 32.98 -15.01 -78.57
N GLU A 118 33.20 -15.55 -79.77
CA GLU A 118 33.44 -14.78 -80.99
C GLU A 118 32.28 -13.82 -81.34
N HIS A 119 31.04 -14.24 -81.04
CA HIS A 119 29.83 -13.42 -81.15
C HIS A 119 28.98 -13.52 -79.87
N PRO A 120 29.23 -12.67 -78.85
CA PRO A 120 28.48 -12.66 -77.60
C PRO A 120 26.99 -12.33 -77.82
N ARG A 121 26.12 -13.03 -77.11
CA ARG A 121 24.66 -12.82 -77.21
C ARG A 121 24.16 -12.01 -76.02
N ASN A 122 23.84 -10.73 -76.25
CA ASN A 122 23.35 -9.83 -75.20
C ASN A 122 22.11 -10.37 -74.45
N SER A 123 21.23 -11.12 -75.11
CA SER A 123 20.08 -11.74 -74.46
C SER A 123 20.46 -12.78 -73.41
N VAL A 124 21.57 -13.51 -73.61
CA VAL A 124 22.06 -14.55 -72.71
C VAL A 124 22.89 -13.94 -71.57
N ILE A 125 23.66 -12.89 -71.87
CA ILE A 125 24.35 -12.07 -70.87
C ILE A 125 23.35 -11.49 -69.87
N ASN A 126 22.33 -10.76 -70.37
CA ASN A 126 21.27 -10.18 -69.56
C ASN A 126 20.52 -11.23 -68.72
N PHE A 127 20.40 -12.47 -69.23
CA PHE A 127 19.78 -13.56 -68.48
C PHE A 127 20.63 -13.98 -67.28
N TYR A 128 21.94 -14.20 -67.45
CA TYR A 128 22.82 -14.61 -66.37
C TYR A 128 23.05 -13.49 -65.35
N GLU A 129 23.19 -12.23 -65.77
CA GLU A 129 23.28 -11.07 -64.87
C GLU A 129 22.04 -10.97 -63.97
N LYS A 130 20.83 -11.14 -64.52
CA LYS A 130 19.59 -11.19 -63.72
C LYS A 130 19.55 -12.36 -62.74
N LYS A 131 20.17 -13.50 -63.06
CA LYS A 131 20.26 -14.66 -62.15
C LYS A 131 21.26 -14.41 -61.03
N ILE A 132 22.41 -13.82 -61.34
CA ILE A 132 23.44 -13.44 -60.36
C ILE A 132 22.87 -12.40 -59.40
N ALA A 133 22.26 -11.32 -59.91
CA ALA A 133 21.63 -10.29 -59.08
C ALA A 133 20.51 -10.86 -58.18
N ARG A 134 19.78 -11.89 -58.65
CA ARG A 134 18.79 -12.59 -57.82
C ARG A 134 19.45 -13.41 -56.71
N CYS A 135 20.58 -14.07 -56.97
CA CYS A 135 21.34 -14.78 -55.94
C CYS A 135 21.90 -13.81 -54.88
N GLU A 136 22.47 -12.69 -55.31
CA GLU A 136 22.98 -11.63 -54.41
C GLU A 136 21.87 -11.10 -53.50
N LYS A 137 20.72 -10.75 -54.07
CA LYS A 137 19.57 -10.31 -53.29
C LYS A 137 19.10 -11.35 -52.25
N LEU A 138 19.21 -12.64 -52.56
CA LEU A 138 18.86 -13.69 -51.61
C LEU A 138 19.89 -13.83 -50.49
N LEU A 139 21.18 -13.64 -50.79
CA LEU A 139 22.24 -13.60 -49.76
C LEU A 139 22.08 -12.38 -48.86
N ASP A 140 21.79 -11.21 -49.42
CA ASP A 140 21.51 -9.99 -48.65
C ASP A 140 20.37 -10.21 -47.64
N ILE A 141 19.28 -10.86 -48.08
CA ILE A 141 18.14 -11.22 -47.21
C ILE A 141 18.57 -12.17 -46.07
N ILE A 142 19.47 -13.12 -46.33
CA ILE A 142 19.98 -14.03 -45.29
C ILE A 142 20.78 -13.23 -44.26
N TYR A 143 21.68 -12.34 -44.71
CA TYR A 143 22.51 -11.55 -43.81
C TYR A 143 21.70 -10.52 -43.02
N GLU A 144 20.75 -9.81 -43.65
CA GLU A 144 19.82 -8.90 -42.97
C GLU A 144 19.02 -9.63 -41.87
N PHE A 145 18.55 -10.85 -42.15
CA PHE A 145 17.86 -11.66 -41.16
C PHE A 145 18.79 -12.05 -40.00
N CYS A 146 20.03 -12.46 -40.28
CA CYS A 146 21.00 -12.78 -39.23
C CYS A 146 21.33 -11.55 -38.37
N ASP A 147 21.48 -10.37 -38.96
CA ASP A 147 21.74 -9.13 -38.25
C ASP A 147 20.55 -8.71 -37.38
N GLU A 148 19.32 -8.75 -37.92
CA GLU A 148 18.10 -8.43 -37.18
C GLU A 148 17.84 -9.39 -36.01
N THR A 149 18.24 -10.66 -36.16
CA THR A 149 17.99 -11.70 -35.15
C THR A 149 19.13 -11.89 -34.16
N SER A 150 20.26 -11.23 -34.40
CA SER A 150 21.43 -11.27 -33.53
C SER A 150 21.10 -10.72 -32.14
N GLY A 151 21.47 -11.46 -31.11
CA GLY A 151 21.31 -11.06 -29.71
C GLY A 151 19.88 -11.05 -29.16
N ILE A 152 18.85 -11.40 -29.96
CA ILE A 152 17.44 -11.44 -29.50
C ILE A 152 17.27 -12.29 -28.23
N PHE A 153 18.06 -13.36 -28.08
CA PHE A 153 17.97 -14.31 -26.96
C PHE A 153 19.06 -14.13 -25.90
N ASP A 154 19.93 -13.12 -25.98
CA ASP A 154 21.05 -12.96 -25.04
C ASP A 154 20.58 -12.74 -23.60
N GLU A 155 19.53 -11.92 -23.43
CA GLU A 155 18.93 -11.67 -22.13
C GLU A 155 18.21 -12.90 -21.58
N VAL A 156 17.49 -13.65 -22.44
CA VAL A 156 16.85 -14.93 -22.10
C VAL A 156 17.90 -15.91 -21.57
N LYS A 157 19.01 -16.08 -22.31
CA LYS A 157 20.10 -16.96 -21.94
C LYS A 157 20.73 -16.55 -20.61
N SER A 158 20.96 -15.25 -20.41
CA SER A 158 21.47 -14.72 -19.14
C SER A 158 20.57 -15.13 -17.96
N ARG A 159 19.24 -15.00 -18.09
CA ARG A 159 18.29 -15.41 -17.05
C ARG A 159 18.25 -16.92 -16.83
N GLN A 160 18.27 -17.71 -17.91
CA GLN A 160 18.32 -19.17 -17.83
C GLN A 160 19.59 -19.67 -17.12
N ASP A 161 20.74 -19.01 -17.31
CA ASP A 161 21.99 -19.34 -16.61
C ASP A 161 21.87 -19.13 -15.10
N TYR A 162 21.18 -18.07 -14.65
CA TYR A 162 20.89 -17.85 -13.23
C TYR A 162 19.95 -18.91 -12.66
N LEU A 163 18.87 -19.23 -13.37
CA LEU A 163 17.93 -20.29 -12.96
C LEU A 163 18.62 -21.66 -12.88
N SER A 164 19.53 -21.95 -13.81
CA SER A 164 20.31 -23.19 -13.81
C SER A 164 21.25 -23.30 -12.60
N ARG A 165 21.91 -22.19 -12.22
CA ARG A 165 22.71 -22.13 -10.98
C ARG A 165 21.85 -22.31 -9.74
N LEU A 166 20.68 -21.67 -9.68
CA LEU A 166 19.75 -21.83 -8.57
C LEU A 166 19.21 -23.26 -8.47
N HIS A 167 18.86 -23.88 -9.60
CA HIS A 167 18.44 -25.27 -9.64
C HIS A 167 19.49 -26.21 -9.05
N TYR A 168 20.78 -25.97 -9.35
CA TYR A 168 21.88 -26.72 -8.75
C TYR A 168 21.87 -26.64 -7.22
N TYR A 169 21.77 -25.43 -6.64
CA TYR A 169 21.75 -25.26 -5.19
C TYR A 169 20.48 -25.84 -4.53
N LEU A 170 19.32 -25.67 -5.16
CA LEU A 170 18.04 -26.19 -4.66
C LEU A 170 17.98 -27.71 -4.72
N LYS A 171 18.57 -28.35 -5.72
CA LYS A 171 18.63 -29.82 -5.85
C LYS A 171 19.43 -30.48 -4.72
N MET A 172 20.36 -29.75 -4.10
CA MET A 172 21.12 -30.22 -2.93
C MET A 172 20.33 -30.12 -1.62
N ILE A 173 19.18 -29.45 -1.63
CA ILE A 173 18.19 -29.42 -0.53
C ILE A 173 17.25 -30.61 -0.76
N ASN A 174 17.74 -31.82 -0.48
CA ASN A 174 16.99 -33.03 -0.78
C ASN A 174 15.93 -33.26 0.32
N VAL A 175 14.71 -33.66 -0.08
CA VAL A 175 13.68 -34.17 0.82
C VAL A 175 13.70 -35.69 0.65
N ASP A 176 13.78 -36.42 1.76
CA ASP A 176 13.65 -37.87 1.69
C ASP A 176 12.24 -38.20 1.19
N LYS A 177 12.16 -38.81 -0.01
CA LYS A 177 10.88 -39.09 -0.68
C LYS A 177 10.07 -40.19 0.00
N ALA A 178 10.67 -40.97 0.90
CA ALA A 178 10.01 -42.04 1.63
C ALA A 178 9.46 -41.57 2.98
N THR A 179 10.13 -40.63 3.66
CA THR A 179 9.73 -40.13 4.99
C THR A 179 9.10 -38.74 4.96
N GLY A 180 9.29 -37.97 3.89
CA GLY A 180 8.87 -36.56 3.83
C GLY A 180 9.73 -35.63 4.69
N GLU A 181 10.80 -36.13 5.30
CA GLU A 181 11.70 -35.33 6.13
C GLU A 181 12.65 -34.50 5.26
N MET A 182 12.76 -33.21 5.61
CA MET A 182 13.71 -32.29 5.02
C MET A 182 15.11 -32.63 5.56
N LEU A 183 16.03 -33.10 4.70
CA LEU A 183 17.30 -33.69 5.15
C LEU A 183 18.28 -32.68 5.76
N LEU A 184 17.98 -31.37 5.75
CA LEU A 184 18.83 -30.34 6.35
C LEU A 184 18.02 -29.21 7.00
N PRO A 185 18.46 -28.69 8.17
CA PRO A 185 17.79 -27.58 8.87
C PRO A 185 17.91 -26.24 8.12
N PRO A 186 17.09 -25.22 8.48
CA PRO A 186 17.05 -23.87 7.87
C PRO A 186 18.40 -23.11 7.83
N GLY A 187 19.40 -23.56 8.60
CA GLY A 187 20.77 -23.05 8.61
C GLY A 187 21.73 -23.75 7.64
N SER A 188 21.24 -24.60 6.72
CA SER A 188 22.12 -25.29 5.79
C SER A 188 22.85 -24.30 4.88
N VAL A 189 24.14 -24.51 4.70
CA VAL A 189 25.04 -23.68 3.88
C VAL A 189 24.49 -23.51 2.46
N ASN A 190 23.75 -24.50 1.94
CA ASN A 190 23.14 -24.47 0.61
C ASN A 190 21.93 -23.54 0.51
N ILE A 191 21.10 -23.43 1.56
CA ILE A 191 20.02 -22.43 1.62
C ILE A 191 20.62 -21.02 1.64
N GLN A 192 21.73 -20.83 2.37
CA GLN A 192 22.44 -19.55 2.39
C GLN A 192 23.07 -19.21 1.03
N TYR A 193 23.62 -20.20 0.31
CA TYR A 193 24.09 -20.01 -1.07
C TYR A 193 22.96 -19.73 -2.06
N ALA A 194 21.80 -20.37 -1.91
CA ALA A 194 20.63 -20.05 -2.71
C ALA A 194 20.15 -18.62 -2.41
N LYS A 195 20.04 -18.24 -1.13
CA LYS A 195 19.69 -16.86 -0.69
C LYS A 195 20.70 -15.83 -1.20
N SER A 196 22.00 -16.13 -1.21
CA SER A 196 23.02 -15.20 -1.70
C SER A 196 23.03 -15.07 -3.23
N GLU A 197 22.80 -16.17 -3.97
CA GLU A 197 22.68 -16.12 -5.43
C GLU A 197 21.39 -15.40 -5.86
N ILE A 198 20.29 -15.61 -5.14
CA ILE A 198 19.05 -14.81 -5.24
C ILE A 198 19.38 -13.34 -4.98
N ALA A 199 20.00 -13.01 -3.84
CA ALA A 199 20.35 -11.63 -3.50
C ALA A 199 21.26 -10.97 -4.56
N ARG A 200 22.21 -11.72 -5.13
CA ARG A 200 23.12 -11.24 -6.18
C ARG A 200 22.41 -11.01 -7.52
N TYR A 201 21.56 -11.95 -7.94
CA TYR A 201 20.68 -11.79 -9.11
C TYR A 201 19.87 -10.51 -8.98
N TYR A 202 19.18 -10.40 -7.84
CA TYR A 202 18.34 -9.27 -7.56
C TYR A 202 19.14 -7.96 -7.41
N ALA A 203 20.29 -7.87 -6.76
CA ALA A 203 20.98 -6.58 -6.56
C ALA A 203 21.26 -5.79 -7.86
N ASN A 204 21.72 -6.45 -8.92
CA ASN A 204 22.00 -5.80 -10.20
C ASN A 204 20.73 -5.52 -11.01
N ILE A 205 19.76 -6.44 -10.97
CA ILE A 205 18.51 -6.35 -11.71
C ILE A 205 17.59 -5.34 -11.04
N LYS A 206 17.43 -5.40 -9.72
CA LYS A 206 16.64 -4.47 -8.91
C LYS A 206 17.03 -3.02 -9.19
N ARG A 207 18.33 -2.71 -9.29
CA ARG A 207 18.77 -1.35 -9.61
C ARG A 207 18.40 -0.95 -11.04
N LYS A 208 18.70 -1.80 -12.03
CA LYS A 208 18.39 -1.53 -13.44
C LYS A 208 16.87 -1.42 -13.69
N GLU A 209 16.08 -2.35 -13.18
CA GLU A 209 14.62 -2.36 -13.26
C GLU A 209 14.00 -1.18 -12.51
N LEU A 210 14.51 -0.81 -11.34
CA LEU A 210 14.02 0.37 -10.62
C LEU A 210 14.32 1.64 -11.43
N GLU A 211 15.50 1.77 -12.01
CA GLU A 211 15.86 2.90 -12.87
C GLU A 211 14.97 2.97 -14.13
N GLU A 212 14.76 1.85 -14.81
CA GLU A 212 13.88 1.75 -15.98
C GLU A 212 12.42 2.06 -15.62
N ARG A 213 11.93 1.50 -14.52
CA ARG A 213 10.57 1.74 -14.03
C ARG A 213 10.37 3.18 -13.60
N THR A 214 11.37 3.78 -12.96
CA THR A 214 11.31 5.21 -12.58
C THR A 214 11.22 6.07 -13.84
N LYS A 215 12.02 5.80 -14.87
CA LYS A 215 11.95 6.52 -16.16
C LYS A 215 10.58 6.36 -16.83
N GLU A 216 10.04 5.14 -16.84
CA GLU A 216 8.70 4.87 -17.39
C GLU A 216 7.62 5.67 -16.67
N LEU A 217 7.63 5.68 -15.34
CA LEU A 217 6.64 6.42 -14.54
C LEU A 217 6.81 7.93 -14.70
N GLU A 218 8.04 8.44 -14.81
CA GLU A 218 8.31 9.84 -15.13
C GLU A 218 7.80 10.24 -16.52
N GLU A 219 7.94 9.35 -17.51
CA GLU A 219 7.44 9.59 -18.86
C GLU A 219 5.90 9.59 -18.90
N ILE A 220 5.26 8.65 -18.19
CA ILE A 220 3.80 8.64 -18.00
C ILE A 220 3.34 9.93 -17.30
N TYR A 221 4.04 10.36 -16.24
CA TYR A 221 3.72 11.60 -15.54
C TYR A 221 3.78 12.81 -16.49
N LYS A 222 4.85 12.94 -17.28
CA LYS A 222 5.03 14.03 -18.25
C LYS A 222 3.95 14.05 -19.34
N LEU A 223 3.53 12.88 -19.82
CA LEU A 223 2.58 12.76 -20.93
C LEU A 223 1.12 12.78 -20.50
N LYS A 224 0.80 12.23 -19.32
CA LYS A 224 -0.58 11.91 -18.90
C LYS A 224 -0.93 12.35 -17.47
N GLY A 225 0.02 12.92 -16.72
CA GLY A 225 -0.21 13.46 -15.37
C GLY A 225 -0.22 12.43 -14.23
N ALA A 226 -0.45 12.91 -13.01
CA ALA A 226 -0.37 12.13 -11.77
C ALA A 226 -1.39 10.98 -11.72
N ASN A 227 -2.63 11.22 -12.18
CA ASN A 227 -3.69 10.22 -12.14
C ASN A 227 -3.31 8.97 -12.97
N ALA A 228 -2.73 9.16 -14.15
CA ALA A 228 -2.29 8.06 -15.00
C ALA A 228 -1.16 7.22 -14.36
N VAL A 229 -0.28 7.85 -13.60
CA VAL A 229 0.77 7.15 -12.83
C VAL A 229 0.14 6.27 -11.75
N ILE A 230 -0.78 6.81 -10.95
CA ILE A 230 -1.49 6.07 -9.90
C ILE A 230 -2.22 4.86 -10.51
N GLN A 231 -2.97 5.07 -11.59
CA GLN A 231 -3.67 3.98 -12.29
C GLN A 231 -2.69 2.91 -12.79
N ASN A 232 -1.61 3.31 -13.45
CA ASN A 232 -0.61 2.38 -13.97
C ASN A 232 0.00 1.50 -12.86
N ILE A 233 0.33 2.09 -11.71
CA ILE A 233 0.84 1.35 -10.55
C ILE A 233 -0.24 0.42 -9.98
N LEU A 234 -1.47 0.87 -9.81
CA LEU A 234 -2.54 0.09 -9.16
C LEU A 234 -3.09 -1.03 -10.04
N THR A 235 -2.95 -0.95 -11.37
CA THR A 235 -3.38 -2.01 -12.30
C THR A 235 -2.31 -3.02 -12.66
N LYS A 236 -1.03 -2.76 -12.33
CA LYS A 236 0.07 -3.65 -12.73
C LYS A 236 0.02 -4.99 -11.97
N PRO A 237 -0.02 -6.15 -12.65
CA PRO A 237 -0.11 -7.46 -12.01
C PRO A 237 1.03 -7.73 -11.01
N LEU A 238 0.70 -8.35 -9.88
CA LEU A 238 1.67 -8.73 -8.82
C LEU A 238 2.74 -9.71 -9.32
N GLU A 239 2.38 -10.57 -10.26
CA GLU A 239 3.24 -11.62 -10.84
C GLU A 239 4.36 -11.05 -11.71
N GLU A 240 4.19 -9.82 -12.21
CA GLU A 240 5.20 -9.08 -12.97
C GLU A 240 6.16 -8.31 -12.06
N ARG A 241 5.96 -8.35 -10.74
CA ARG A 241 6.78 -7.65 -9.75
C ARG A 241 7.82 -8.61 -9.16
N LEU A 242 8.94 -8.73 -9.85
CA LEU A 242 10.13 -9.46 -9.39
C LEU A 242 10.65 -8.93 -8.06
N ASN A 243 10.62 -7.61 -7.88
CA ASN A 243 11.18 -6.92 -6.72
C ASN A 243 10.11 -6.28 -5.83
N THR A 244 10.04 -6.71 -4.57
CA THR A 244 9.21 -6.07 -3.53
C THR A 244 9.64 -4.64 -3.24
N ASP A 245 10.91 -4.27 -3.46
CA ASP A 245 11.40 -2.92 -3.23
C ASP A 245 10.87 -1.94 -4.30
N ILE A 246 10.62 -2.42 -5.53
CA ILE A 246 9.94 -1.63 -6.58
C ILE A 246 8.50 -1.37 -6.14
N GLU A 247 7.79 -2.39 -5.65
CA GLU A 247 6.43 -2.22 -5.15
C GLU A 247 6.38 -1.17 -4.01
N ALA A 248 7.27 -1.27 -3.03
CA ALA A 248 7.36 -0.29 -1.95
C ALA A 248 7.64 1.14 -2.49
N ALA A 249 8.54 1.28 -3.47
CA ALA A 249 8.84 2.56 -4.11
C ALA A 249 7.64 3.12 -4.90
N GLU A 250 6.91 2.27 -5.62
CA GLU A 250 5.71 2.64 -6.36
C GLU A 250 4.58 3.13 -5.43
N TYR A 251 4.29 2.42 -4.34
CA TYR A 251 3.30 2.89 -3.37
C TYR A 251 3.75 4.16 -2.63
N THR A 252 5.06 4.31 -2.40
CA THR A 252 5.62 5.58 -1.88
C THR A 252 5.45 6.72 -2.88
N MET A 253 5.54 6.44 -4.19
CA MET A 253 5.28 7.42 -5.25
C MET A 253 3.80 7.80 -5.32
N ILE A 254 2.87 6.86 -5.16
CA ILE A 254 1.42 7.16 -5.03
C ILE A 254 1.20 8.11 -3.85
N ALA A 255 1.77 7.79 -2.68
CA ALA A 255 1.67 8.62 -1.48
C ALA A 255 2.20 10.04 -1.74
N LYS A 256 3.38 10.16 -2.36
CA LYS A 256 3.96 11.45 -2.74
C LYS A 256 3.03 12.27 -3.64
N LEU A 257 2.52 11.66 -4.72
CA LEU A 257 1.65 12.35 -5.68
C LEU A 257 0.36 12.87 -5.02
N MET A 258 -0.27 12.06 -4.16
CA MET A 258 -1.45 12.51 -3.42
C MET A 258 -1.11 13.63 -2.44
N VAL A 259 -0.02 13.53 -1.68
CA VAL A 259 0.37 14.55 -0.69
C VAL A 259 0.74 15.89 -1.34
N GLU A 260 1.45 15.87 -2.46
CA GLU A 260 1.94 17.09 -3.13
C GLU A 260 0.88 17.77 -4.02
N SER A 261 -0.25 17.12 -4.26
CA SER A 261 -1.37 17.66 -5.06
C SER A 261 -2.24 18.65 -4.28
N ARG A 262 -3.02 19.49 -4.98
CA ARG A 262 -3.87 20.54 -4.37
C ARG A 262 -5.21 20.67 -5.09
N GLY A 263 -6.19 21.26 -4.40
CA GLY A 263 -7.51 21.57 -4.97
C GLY A 263 -8.23 20.34 -5.50
N ASP A 264 -8.83 20.45 -6.68
CA ASP A 264 -9.60 19.35 -7.29
C ASP A 264 -8.72 18.14 -7.63
N GLU A 265 -7.45 18.34 -7.99
CA GLU A 265 -6.51 17.26 -8.27
C GLU A 265 -6.28 16.39 -7.02
N TYR A 266 -6.17 17.02 -5.84
CA TYR A 266 -6.03 16.29 -4.58
C TYR A 266 -7.17 15.30 -4.35
N VAL A 267 -8.40 15.75 -4.55
CA VAL A 267 -9.59 14.90 -4.38
C VAL A 267 -9.62 13.80 -5.46
N GLU A 268 -9.29 14.13 -6.71
CA GLU A 268 -9.30 13.18 -7.82
C GLU A 268 -8.29 12.02 -7.64
N LEU A 269 -7.06 12.33 -7.22
CA LEU A 269 -6.02 11.33 -7.00
C LEU A 269 -6.39 10.37 -5.87
N ILE A 270 -6.95 10.89 -4.77
CA ILE A 270 -7.42 10.05 -3.65
C ILE A 270 -8.59 9.20 -4.08
N ASN A 271 -9.56 9.78 -4.80
CA ASN A 271 -10.71 9.03 -5.30
C ASN A 271 -10.27 7.84 -6.18
N THR A 272 -9.29 8.08 -7.06
CA THR A 272 -8.70 7.01 -7.88
C THR A 272 -8.00 5.96 -7.01
N ALA A 273 -7.19 6.37 -6.04
CA ALA A 273 -6.48 5.43 -5.16
C ALA A 273 -7.46 4.54 -4.38
N VAL A 274 -8.49 5.13 -3.77
CA VAL A 274 -9.49 4.40 -2.99
C VAL A 274 -10.39 3.53 -3.88
N TYR A 275 -10.68 3.95 -5.11
CA TYR A 275 -11.43 3.11 -6.06
C TYR A 275 -10.75 1.75 -6.30
N TYR A 276 -9.44 1.72 -6.49
CA TYR A 276 -8.68 0.48 -6.72
C TYR A 276 -8.44 -0.36 -5.46
N CYS A 277 -8.80 0.15 -4.29
CA CYS A 277 -8.76 -0.58 -3.02
C CYS A 277 -9.90 -1.61 -2.87
N TYR A 278 -10.87 -1.62 -3.79
CA TYR A 278 -12.00 -2.53 -3.77
C TYR A 278 -12.10 -3.30 -5.08
N GLU A 279 -12.27 -4.61 -4.97
CA GLU A 279 -12.40 -5.53 -6.10
C GLU A 279 -13.79 -6.14 -6.14
N TYR A 280 -14.31 -6.32 -7.35
CA TYR A 280 -15.58 -6.99 -7.57
C TYR A 280 -15.52 -8.42 -7.02
N GLU A 281 -16.48 -8.77 -6.17
CA GLU A 281 -16.58 -10.10 -5.58
C GLU A 281 -17.67 -10.92 -6.28
N LYS A 282 -18.90 -10.38 -6.32
CA LYS A 282 -20.07 -11.06 -6.88
C LYS A 282 -21.24 -10.10 -7.08
N THR A 283 -22.15 -10.47 -7.98
CA THR A 283 -23.47 -9.85 -8.11
C THR A 283 -24.52 -10.74 -7.44
N MET A 284 -25.43 -10.14 -6.69
CA MET A 284 -26.56 -10.82 -6.04
C MET A 284 -27.87 -10.14 -6.41
N SER A 285 -28.87 -10.93 -6.78
CA SER A 285 -30.21 -10.42 -7.10
C SER A 285 -31.24 -10.88 -6.07
N ASN A 286 -32.26 -10.06 -5.84
CA ASN A 286 -33.42 -10.40 -5.02
C ASN A 286 -34.70 -9.86 -5.64
N HIS A 287 -35.80 -10.56 -5.40
CA HIS A 287 -37.14 -10.06 -5.66
C HIS A 287 -37.68 -9.40 -4.39
N GLN A 288 -38.07 -8.13 -4.49
CA GLN A 288 -38.58 -7.33 -3.38
C GLN A 288 -39.92 -6.70 -3.75
N GLY A 289 -41.02 -7.40 -3.44
CA GLY A 289 -42.36 -6.96 -3.83
C GLY A 289 -42.50 -6.93 -5.36
N TYR A 290 -42.81 -5.76 -5.92
CA TYR A 290 -42.89 -5.56 -7.38
C TYR A 290 -41.55 -5.18 -8.03
N PHE A 291 -40.49 -4.95 -7.25
CA PHE A 291 -39.20 -4.50 -7.76
C PHE A 291 -38.13 -5.58 -7.60
N ASN A 292 -37.17 -5.61 -8.52
CA ASN A 292 -36.00 -6.47 -8.46
C ASN A 292 -34.78 -5.67 -8.07
N THR A 293 -34.06 -6.13 -7.06
CA THR A 293 -32.83 -5.49 -6.57
C THR A 293 -31.63 -6.28 -7.03
N VAL A 294 -30.65 -5.60 -7.63
CA VAL A 294 -29.36 -6.17 -8.06
C VAL A 294 -28.26 -5.44 -7.29
N ASN A 295 -27.42 -6.21 -6.61
CA ASN A 295 -26.32 -5.74 -5.78
C ASN A 295 -24.99 -6.23 -6.35
N ASP A 296 -24.19 -5.32 -6.89
CA ASP A 296 -22.80 -5.58 -7.28
C ASP A 296 -21.91 -5.36 -6.05
N ILE A 297 -21.38 -6.43 -5.46
CA ILE A 297 -20.66 -6.39 -4.18
C ILE A 297 -19.15 -6.35 -4.45
N TYR A 298 -18.46 -5.46 -3.74
CA TYR A 298 -17.02 -5.29 -3.81
C TYR A 298 -16.39 -5.53 -2.43
N LYS A 299 -15.26 -6.24 -2.43
CA LYS A 299 -14.47 -6.55 -1.23
C LYS A 299 -13.20 -5.73 -1.22
N LYS A 300 -12.83 -5.22 -0.04
CA LYS A 300 -11.55 -4.54 0.19
C LYS A 300 -10.38 -5.49 -0.09
N ASN A 301 -9.38 -5.02 -0.82
CA ASN A 301 -8.17 -5.78 -1.17
C ASN A 301 -6.93 -5.28 -0.38
N ASP A 302 -5.78 -5.88 -0.65
CA ASP A 302 -4.50 -5.59 0.02
C ASP A 302 -3.90 -4.22 -0.36
N LYS A 303 -4.41 -3.53 -1.39
CA LYS A 303 -3.87 -2.25 -1.85
C LYS A 303 -4.07 -1.14 -0.82
N VAL A 304 -5.11 -1.20 0.02
CA VAL A 304 -5.31 -0.25 1.13
C VAL A 304 -4.10 -0.24 2.05
N ASP A 305 -3.67 -1.43 2.49
CA ASP A 305 -2.56 -1.59 3.42
C ASP A 305 -1.22 -1.25 2.76
N LYS A 306 -1.09 -1.51 1.45
CA LYS A 306 0.10 -1.12 0.68
C LYS A 306 0.21 0.39 0.49
N ILE A 307 -0.89 1.09 0.21
CA ILE A 307 -0.90 2.57 0.15
C ILE A 307 -0.59 3.14 1.54
N LEU A 308 -1.15 2.58 2.61
CA LEU A 308 -0.80 2.96 3.98
C LEU A 308 0.69 2.74 4.27
N GLY A 309 1.27 1.62 3.82
CA GLY A 309 2.71 1.37 3.87
C GLY A 309 3.53 2.41 3.08
N GLY A 310 3.07 2.80 1.90
CA GLY A 310 3.66 3.87 1.10
C GLY A 310 3.61 5.24 1.80
N LEU A 311 2.50 5.58 2.45
CA LEU A 311 2.35 6.78 3.28
C LEU A 311 3.31 6.74 4.48
N ASN A 312 3.50 5.60 5.13
CA ASN A 312 4.46 5.45 6.22
C ASN A 312 5.90 5.69 5.74
N ASN A 313 6.30 5.08 4.62
CA ASN A 313 7.63 5.26 4.03
C ASN A 313 7.87 6.71 3.59
N PHE A 314 6.89 7.34 2.94
CA PHE A 314 6.96 8.75 2.56
C PHE A 314 7.03 9.67 3.79
N GLY A 315 6.31 9.31 4.86
CA GLY A 315 6.36 9.98 6.16
C GLY A 315 7.76 10.00 6.78
N LEU A 316 8.50 8.89 6.72
CA LEU A 316 9.89 8.85 7.19
C LEU A 316 10.78 9.84 6.42
N TYR A 317 10.64 9.88 5.10
CA TYR A 317 11.38 10.82 4.25
C TYR A 317 11.03 12.28 4.55
N MET A 318 9.75 12.59 4.70
CA MET A 318 9.33 13.95 5.06
C MET A 318 9.79 14.35 6.46
N ASN A 319 9.64 13.48 7.46
CA ASN A 319 10.13 13.73 8.82
C ASN A 319 11.64 14.04 8.80
N PHE A 320 12.42 13.31 8.00
CA PHE A 320 13.85 13.58 7.83
C PHE A 320 14.13 14.96 7.21
N LYS A 321 13.44 15.33 6.12
CA LYS A 321 13.59 16.65 5.50
C LYS A 321 13.21 17.78 6.44
N VAL A 322 12.11 17.59 7.15
CA VAL A 322 11.54 18.56 8.08
C VAL A 322 12.47 18.76 9.28
N LYS A 323 13.01 17.68 9.86
CA LYS A 323 14.01 17.75 10.95
C LYS A 323 15.29 18.49 10.53
N ASN A 324 15.69 18.40 9.27
CA ASN A 324 16.91 18.99 8.74
C ASN A 324 16.68 20.31 7.98
N GLU A 325 15.46 20.85 7.99
CA GLU A 325 15.09 22.10 7.31
C GLU A 325 15.47 22.13 5.81
N GLN A 326 15.34 20.98 5.11
CA GLN A 326 15.79 20.82 3.72
C GLN A 326 14.67 21.07 2.69
N GLY A 327 14.72 22.21 1.99
CA GLY A 327 13.89 22.52 0.83
C GLY A 327 13.02 23.76 1.00
N ASP A 328 11.90 23.82 0.28
CA ASP A 328 10.90 24.87 0.44
C ASP A 328 10.07 24.60 1.70
N ILE A 329 10.33 25.38 2.75
CA ILE A 329 9.72 25.24 4.07
C ILE A 329 8.20 25.40 4.00
N GLY A 330 7.68 26.37 3.24
CA GLY A 330 6.25 26.63 3.15
C GLY A 330 5.51 25.44 2.55
N LYS A 331 6.05 24.89 1.45
CA LYS A 331 5.51 23.69 0.80
C LYS A 331 5.58 22.47 1.73
N LEU A 332 6.69 22.27 2.44
CA LEU A 332 6.87 21.13 3.35
C LEU A 332 5.85 21.11 4.49
N ILE A 333 5.50 22.28 5.05
CA ILE A 333 4.49 22.38 6.11
C ILE A 333 3.11 21.94 5.60
N GLU A 334 2.72 22.38 4.41
CA GLU A 334 1.45 21.96 3.81
C GLU A 334 1.44 20.46 3.49
N ASP A 335 2.46 19.97 2.78
CA ASP A 335 2.60 18.56 2.39
C ASP A 335 2.52 17.66 3.65
N ARG A 336 3.17 18.07 4.74
CA ARG A 336 3.12 17.38 6.02
C ARG A 336 1.69 17.29 6.58
N ARG A 337 0.89 18.36 6.49
CA ARG A 337 -0.51 18.35 6.96
C ARG A 337 -1.38 17.42 6.12
N TYR A 338 -1.23 17.44 4.80
CA TYR A 338 -1.91 16.53 3.89
C TYR A 338 -1.53 15.06 4.14
N TRP A 339 -0.26 14.80 4.41
CA TRP A 339 0.22 13.46 4.77
C TRP A 339 -0.37 12.94 6.08
N MET A 340 -0.44 13.77 7.12
CA MET A 340 -1.04 13.39 8.40
C MET A 340 -2.53 13.03 8.21
N GLN A 341 -3.26 13.84 7.43
CA GLN A 341 -4.67 13.58 7.11
C GLN A 341 -4.85 12.29 6.29
N LEU A 342 -4.03 12.08 5.25
CA LEU A 342 -4.09 10.88 4.41
C LEU A 342 -3.71 9.60 5.16
N SER A 343 -2.68 9.66 6.00
CA SER A 343 -2.26 8.53 6.83
C SER A 343 -3.39 8.09 7.75
N GLN A 344 -4.11 9.06 8.35
CA GLN A 344 -5.27 8.75 9.18
C GLN A 344 -6.44 8.18 8.36
N ALA A 345 -6.70 8.72 7.16
CA ALA A 345 -7.75 8.23 6.28
C ALA A 345 -7.54 6.79 5.84
N PHE A 346 -6.32 6.46 5.38
CA PHE A 346 -5.98 5.10 4.97
C PHE A 346 -5.86 4.14 6.16
N SER A 347 -5.47 4.63 7.35
CA SER A 347 -5.54 3.82 8.56
C SER A 347 -6.98 3.46 8.93
N GLU A 348 -7.93 4.39 8.82
CA GLU A 348 -9.35 4.11 9.09
C GLU A 348 -9.96 3.20 8.02
N LEU A 349 -9.62 3.41 6.75
CA LEU A 349 -10.02 2.50 5.66
C LEU A 349 -9.49 1.08 5.87
N SER A 350 -8.26 0.93 6.36
CA SER A 350 -7.64 -0.37 6.66
C SER A 350 -8.40 -1.09 7.78
N THR A 351 -8.74 -0.38 8.87
CA THR A 351 -9.44 -0.98 10.02
C THR A 351 -10.93 -1.20 9.81
N TYR A 352 -11.58 -0.39 8.98
CA TYR A 352 -13.02 -0.51 8.72
C TYR A 352 -13.33 -1.70 7.81
N ASP A 353 -13.74 -2.83 8.41
CA ASP A 353 -14.09 -4.05 7.67
C ASP A 353 -15.54 -3.98 7.16
N ALA A 354 -15.68 -3.54 5.91
CA ALA A 354 -16.96 -3.53 5.21
C ALA A 354 -16.79 -3.92 3.75
N LYS A 355 -17.75 -4.71 3.26
CA LYS A 355 -18.01 -4.83 1.83
C LYS A 355 -18.83 -3.65 1.38
N ILE A 356 -18.49 -3.11 0.22
CA ILE A 356 -19.22 -2.00 -0.38
C ILE A 356 -20.05 -2.52 -1.56
N VAL A 357 -21.07 -1.79 -1.96
CA VAL A 357 -22.03 -2.27 -2.95
C VAL A 357 -22.48 -1.16 -3.88
N ALA A 358 -22.71 -1.51 -5.14
CA ALA A 358 -23.53 -0.71 -6.05
C ALA A 358 -24.88 -1.41 -6.22
N THR A 359 -25.97 -0.73 -5.86
CA THR A 359 -27.29 -1.33 -5.73
C THR A 359 -28.27 -0.68 -6.71
N LYS A 360 -28.87 -1.50 -7.58
CA LYS A 360 -29.82 -1.09 -8.62
C LYS A 360 -31.18 -1.71 -8.35
N LEU A 361 -32.23 -0.93 -8.47
CA LEU A 361 -33.62 -1.33 -8.29
C LEU A 361 -34.34 -1.22 -9.64
N TYR A 362 -34.91 -2.33 -10.12
CA TYR A 362 -35.62 -2.44 -11.39
C TYR A 362 -37.10 -2.67 -11.17
N SER A 363 -37.96 -2.07 -12.00
CA SER A 363 -39.41 -2.33 -11.96
C SER A 363 -39.76 -3.76 -12.38
N ARG A 364 -39.00 -4.37 -13.29
CA ARG A 364 -39.14 -5.77 -13.72
C ARG A 364 -37.79 -6.36 -14.10
N GLU A 365 -37.68 -7.69 -14.03
CA GLU A 365 -36.45 -8.44 -14.30
C GLU A 365 -35.87 -8.21 -15.71
N SER A 366 -36.72 -7.87 -16.68
CA SER A 366 -36.35 -7.64 -18.08
C SER A 366 -36.00 -6.19 -18.43
N ASP A 367 -36.08 -5.26 -17.47
CA ASP A 367 -35.90 -3.84 -17.76
C ASP A 367 -34.43 -3.51 -18.03
N ARG A 368 -34.16 -2.80 -19.12
CA ARG A 368 -32.79 -2.36 -19.46
C ARG A 368 -32.24 -1.29 -18.52
N TYR A 369 -33.12 -0.48 -17.91
CA TYR A 369 -32.74 0.65 -17.08
C TYR A 369 -33.32 0.51 -15.67
N PRO A 370 -32.53 0.75 -14.62
CA PRO A 370 -33.04 0.70 -13.26
C PRO A 370 -33.99 1.87 -12.97
N ALA A 371 -35.04 1.61 -12.20
CA ALA A 371 -35.94 2.63 -11.67
C ALA A 371 -35.25 3.50 -10.62
N LYS A 372 -34.33 2.93 -9.83
CA LYS A 372 -33.46 3.66 -8.89
C LYS A 372 -32.08 3.01 -8.84
N SER A 373 -31.05 3.80 -8.63
CA SER A 373 -29.69 3.32 -8.37
C SER A 373 -29.10 4.03 -7.16
N LYS A 374 -28.34 3.28 -6.36
CA LYS A 374 -27.58 3.76 -5.21
C LYS A 374 -26.12 3.32 -5.42
N GLY A 375 -25.20 4.26 -5.23
CA GLY A 375 -23.76 4.00 -5.25
C GLY A 375 -23.02 4.47 -6.51
N TYR A 376 -21.89 5.15 -6.28
CA TYR A 376 -20.64 4.93 -7.00
C TYR A 376 -19.79 4.03 -6.10
N ASN A 377 -18.83 3.26 -6.64
CA ASN A 377 -18.04 2.36 -5.80
C ASN A 377 -17.43 3.10 -4.60
N VAL A 378 -16.85 4.29 -4.80
CA VAL A 378 -16.37 5.18 -3.75
C VAL A 378 -16.49 6.62 -4.25
N GLU A 379 -16.75 7.57 -3.36
CA GLU A 379 -16.67 9.01 -3.63
C GLU A 379 -15.78 9.68 -2.59
N VAL A 380 -14.87 10.56 -3.02
CA VAL A 380 -14.03 11.36 -2.13
C VAL A 380 -14.36 12.83 -2.32
N LYS A 381 -14.47 13.58 -1.23
CA LYS A 381 -14.72 15.02 -1.21
C LYS A 381 -13.89 15.70 -0.13
N GLN A 382 -13.66 17.00 -0.30
CA GLN A 382 -13.18 17.88 0.75
C GLN A 382 -14.28 18.89 1.09
N ASP A 383 -14.62 19.01 2.38
CA ASP A 383 -15.63 19.99 2.82
C ASP A 383 -15.03 21.40 2.98
N ILE A 384 -15.89 22.38 3.30
CA ILE A 384 -15.50 23.78 3.54
C ILE A 384 -14.56 23.97 4.74
N TYR A 385 -14.48 22.98 5.63
CA TYR A 385 -13.57 22.95 6.78
C TYR A 385 -12.33 22.10 6.48
N HIS A 386 -12.11 21.78 5.21
CA HIS A 386 -11.03 20.95 4.70
C HIS A 386 -10.94 19.55 5.33
N LYS A 387 -12.07 19.01 5.79
CA LYS A 387 -12.19 17.61 6.18
C LYS A 387 -12.23 16.75 4.93
N LEU A 388 -11.46 15.67 4.95
CA LEU A 388 -11.51 14.66 3.89
C LEU A 388 -12.65 13.70 4.21
N ILE A 389 -13.56 13.52 3.24
CA ILE A 389 -14.73 12.66 3.36
C ILE A 389 -14.64 11.58 2.30
N ILE A 390 -14.64 10.32 2.72
CA ILE A 390 -14.64 9.14 1.84
C ILE A 390 -15.97 8.43 2.03
N SER A 391 -16.85 8.52 1.05
CA SER A 391 -18.21 8.00 1.09
C SER A 391 -18.36 6.77 0.20
N PHE A 392 -19.05 5.76 0.71
CA PHE A 392 -19.38 4.54 -0.04
C PHE A 392 -20.65 3.91 0.54
N LEU A 393 -21.28 3.04 -0.23
CA LEU A 393 -22.49 2.33 0.21
C LEU A 393 -22.08 0.97 0.80
N LYS A 394 -22.37 0.76 2.08
CA LYS A 394 -22.07 -0.50 2.79
C LYS A 394 -23.11 -1.56 2.48
N TYR A 395 -22.62 -2.77 2.19
CA TYR A 395 -23.47 -3.93 2.02
C TYR A 395 -24.10 -4.35 3.35
N GLY A 396 -25.44 -4.34 3.42
CA GLY A 396 -26.19 -4.65 4.64
C GLY A 396 -26.29 -6.14 4.99
N GLY A 397 -25.77 -7.04 4.15
CA GLY A 397 -25.84 -8.49 4.38
C GLY A 397 -24.65 -9.05 5.17
N ASP A 398 -24.84 -10.22 5.78
CA ASP A 398 -23.78 -10.90 6.54
C ASP A 398 -22.52 -11.11 5.69
N VAL A 399 -21.36 -10.83 6.29
CA VAL A 399 -20.05 -11.10 5.70
C VAL A 399 -19.90 -12.61 5.47
N GLY A 400 -20.12 -13.05 4.23
CA GLY A 400 -20.08 -14.46 3.84
C GLY A 400 -21.45 -15.15 3.68
N GLY A 401 -22.55 -14.44 3.89
CA GLY A 401 -23.90 -14.97 3.67
C GLY A 401 -24.24 -15.18 2.18
N THR A 402 -25.14 -16.14 1.93
CA THR A 402 -25.75 -16.39 0.62
C THR A 402 -27.05 -15.62 0.40
N ARG A 403 -27.52 -14.87 1.41
CA ARG A 403 -28.77 -14.11 1.35
C ARG A 403 -28.53 -12.70 0.80
N THR A 404 -29.26 -12.35 -0.25
CA THR A 404 -29.29 -11.00 -0.78
C THR A 404 -30.04 -10.07 0.17
N THR A 405 -29.54 -8.86 0.41
CA THR A 405 -30.24 -7.84 1.19
C THR A 405 -31.02 -6.85 0.33
N PRO A 406 -32.22 -6.42 0.78
CA PRO A 406 -33.03 -5.34 0.18
C PRO A 406 -32.26 -4.05 -0.11
N TYR A 407 -32.81 -3.24 -1.04
CA TYR A 407 -32.25 -1.93 -1.43
C TYR A 407 -32.15 -0.95 -0.24
N GLU A 408 -33.11 -1.00 0.68
CA GLU A 408 -33.23 -0.11 1.84
C GLU A 408 -32.34 -0.52 3.01
N GLN A 409 -31.80 -1.75 3.00
CA GLN A 409 -30.88 -2.21 4.04
C GLN A 409 -29.43 -1.83 3.78
N GLN A 410 -29.13 -1.30 2.59
CA GLN A 410 -27.81 -0.75 2.28
C GLN A 410 -27.66 0.61 2.96
N LYS A 411 -26.55 0.78 3.67
CA LYS A 411 -26.29 1.98 4.47
C LYS A 411 -25.30 2.91 3.78
N ASP A 412 -25.60 4.19 3.77
CA ASP A 412 -24.67 5.21 3.30
C ASP A 412 -23.60 5.40 4.36
N VAL A 413 -22.33 5.15 4.02
CA VAL A 413 -21.21 5.25 4.95
C VAL A 413 -20.26 6.36 4.52
N SER A 414 -19.78 7.15 5.49
CA SER A 414 -18.76 8.17 5.26
C SER A 414 -17.68 8.09 6.31
N ILE A 415 -16.43 7.94 5.88
CA ILE A 415 -15.24 8.12 6.73
C ILE A 415 -14.86 9.60 6.66
N ILE A 416 -14.91 10.28 7.80
CA ILE A 416 -14.64 11.71 7.91
C ILE A 416 -13.34 11.91 8.68
N VAL A 417 -12.38 12.58 8.05
CA VAL A 417 -11.04 12.83 8.63
C VAL A 417 -10.80 14.32 8.76
N GLY A 418 -10.55 14.76 10.00
CA GLY A 418 -10.29 16.15 10.32
C GLY A 418 -8.94 16.64 9.82
N GLN A 419 -8.78 17.97 9.72
CA GLN A 419 -7.45 18.55 9.56
C GLN A 419 -6.58 18.34 10.82
N PRO A 420 -5.26 18.18 10.66
CA PRO A 420 -4.32 18.17 11.78
C PRO A 420 -4.43 19.43 12.63
N ALA A 421 -4.50 19.28 13.95
CA ALA A 421 -4.48 20.36 14.92
C ALA A 421 -3.45 20.06 16.00
N SER A 422 -2.66 21.05 16.42
CA SER A 422 -1.61 20.88 17.42
C SER A 422 -1.95 21.52 18.77
N GLY A 423 -1.24 21.11 19.81
CA GLY A 423 -1.28 21.74 21.13
C GLY A 423 -2.70 21.84 21.70
N ALA A 424 -3.08 23.02 22.22
CA ALA A 424 -4.40 23.26 22.80
C ALA A 424 -5.57 23.04 21.81
N SER A 425 -5.36 23.33 20.52
CA SER A 425 -6.37 23.09 19.48
C SER A 425 -6.57 21.59 19.25
N GLY A 426 -5.48 20.83 19.19
CA GLY A 426 -5.51 19.37 19.12
C GLY A 426 -6.18 18.74 20.34
N ALA A 427 -5.87 19.24 21.54
CA ALA A 427 -6.49 18.80 22.79
C ALA A 427 -8.00 19.07 22.83
N SER A 428 -8.44 20.25 22.35
CA SER A 428 -9.87 20.56 22.22
C SER A 428 -10.58 19.59 21.28
N LYS A 429 -9.97 19.23 20.13
CA LYS A 429 -10.55 18.23 19.22
C LYS A 429 -10.61 16.83 19.84
N ALA A 430 -9.60 16.44 20.60
CA ALA A 430 -9.61 15.16 21.33
C ALA A 430 -10.71 15.14 22.41
N LEU A 431 -10.91 16.26 23.10
CA LEU A 431 -11.97 16.42 24.09
C LEU A 431 -13.36 16.37 23.43
N GLU A 432 -13.58 17.14 22.37
CA GLU A 432 -14.81 17.10 21.57
C GLU A 432 -15.10 15.67 21.13
N GLY A 433 -14.11 14.97 20.59
CA GLY A 433 -14.24 13.58 20.19
C GLY A 433 -14.60 12.65 21.35
N SER A 434 -13.95 12.81 22.51
CA SER A 434 -14.29 12.02 23.71
C SER A 434 -15.74 12.24 24.17
N MET A 435 -16.24 13.47 24.07
CA MET A 435 -17.61 13.82 24.43
C MET A 435 -18.59 13.23 23.42
N GLU A 436 -18.34 13.40 22.12
CA GLU A 436 -19.16 12.81 21.07
C GLU A 436 -19.24 11.28 21.21
N TYR A 437 -18.12 10.62 21.47
CA TYR A 437 -18.06 9.18 21.71
C TYR A 437 -19.00 8.73 22.84
N VAL A 438 -19.03 9.50 23.94
CA VAL A 438 -19.92 9.24 25.07
C VAL A 438 -21.38 9.52 24.72
N TYR A 439 -21.68 10.67 24.12
CA TYR A 439 -23.04 11.05 23.75
C TYR A 439 -23.70 10.04 22.81
N TYR A 440 -23.01 9.69 21.72
CA TYR A 440 -23.53 8.73 20.75
C TYR A 440 -23.50 7.30 21.27
N GLY A 441 -22.47 6.91 22.04
CA GLY A 441 -22.39 5.58 22.65
C GLY A 441 -23.45 5.30 23.71
N MET A 442 -24.08 6.35 24.28
CA MET A 442 -25.16 6.23 25.26
C MET A 442 -26.56 6.44 24.67
N GLU A 443 -26.68 6.65 23.35
CA GLU A 443 -27.95 6.96 22.68
C GLU A 443 -28.69 8.18 23.29
N ILE A 444 -27.94 9.15 23.82
CA ILE A 444 -28.52 10.36 24.41
C ILE A 444 -28.91 11.30 23.27
N ASP A 445 -30.22 11.51 23.11
CA ASP A 445 -30.78 12.39 22.09
C ASP A 445 -30.38 13.86 22.36
N LYS A 446 -29.76 14.51 21.37
CA LYS A 446 -29.30 15.90 21.41
C LYS A 446 -30.44 16.91 21.61
N THR A 447 -31.70 16.49 21.44
CA THR A 447 -32.90 17.33 21.55
C THR A 447 -33.55 17.34 22.94
N LEU A 448 -33.05 16.57 23.92
CA LEU A 448 -33.58 16.60 25.28
C LEU A 448 -33.31 17.96 25.97
N PRO A 449 -34.19 18.37 26.92
CA PRO A 449 -34.10 19.67 27.58
C PRO A 449 -32.72 19.93 28.15
N GLU A 450 -32.27 21.19 28.10
CA GLU A 450 -30.95 21.67 28.56
C GLU A 450 -30.54 21.13 29.94
N THR A 451 -31.48 20.71 30.77
CA THR A 451 -31.28 20.15 32.11
C THR A 451 -30.71 18.72 32.12
N ILE A 452 -31.09 17.85 31.17
CA ILE A 452 -30.58 16.47 31.04
C ILE A 452 -29.24 16.48 30.27
N VAL A 453 -29.15 17.32 29.24
CA VAL A 453 -27.87 17.62 28.57
C VAL A 453 -26.88 18.18 29.58
N LYS A 454 -27.30 19.10 30.47
CA LYS A 454 -26.51 19.54 31.62
C LYS A 454 -26.16 18.40 32.56
N SER A 455 -27.01 17.41 32.84
CA SER A 455 -26.65 16.33 33.77
C SER A 455 -25.68 15.32 33.17
N SER A 456 -25.75 14.98 31.87
CA SER A 456 -24.80 14.10 31.19
C SER A 456 -23.50 14.82 30.80
N SER A 457 -23.59 16.09 30.39
CA SER A 457 -22.44 16.97 30.23
C SER A 457 -21.79 17.20 31.58
N ASN A 458 -22.57 17.42 32.66
CA ASN A 458 -22.08 17.41 34.03
C ASN A 458 -21.60 16.03 34.43
N CYS A 459 -22.01 14.92 33.85
CA CYS A 459 -21.49 13.60 34.24
C CYS A 459 -20.11 13.34 33.62
N VAL A 460 -19.93 13.67 32.34
CA VAL A 460 -18.63 13.65 31.66
C VAL A 460 -17.74 14.76 32.21
N MET A 461 -18.28 15.95 32.48
CA MET A 461 -17.63 17.04 33.18
C MET A 461 -17.49 16.77 34.67
N THR A 462 -18.19 15.86 35.35
CA THR A 462 -17.94 15.51 36.77
C THR A 462 -16.95 14.37 36.85
N LEU A 463 -16.83 13.54 35.81
CA LEU A 463 -15.72 12.61 35.63
C LEU A 463 -14.44 13.34 35.18
N ALA A 464 -14.55 14.41 34.38
CA ALA A 464 -13.44 15.26 33.96
C ALA A 464 -13.10 16.35 35.01
N LEU A 465 -14.09 16.99 35.64
CA LEU A 465 -13.92 17.97 36.74
C LEU A 465 -13.79 17.32 38.11
N GLY A 466 -14.12 16.04 38.26
CA GLY A 466 -13.77 15.26 39.45
C GLY A 466 -12.25 15.09 39.62
N ALA A 467 -11.48 15.49 38.60
CA ALA A 467 -10.03 15.71 38.66
C ALA A 467 -9.61 17.18 38.93
N TYR A 468 -10.54 18.16 38.91
CA TYR A 468 -10.24 19.61 38.89
C TYR A 468 -10.68 20.43 40.13
N ALA A 469 -11.27 19.84 41.17
CA ALA A 469 -11.69 20.61 42.35
C ALA A 469 -11.29 19.95 43.67
N THR A 470 -10.07 20.22 44.14
CA THR A 470 -9.62 19.95 45.52
C THR A 470 -9.99 21.06 46.50
N THR A 471 -10.77 22.07 46.07
CA THR A 471 -11.19 23.16 46.95
C THR A 471 -12.67 23.47 46.76
N VAL A 472 -13.40 23.53 47.88
CA VAL A 472 -14.83 23.91 48.07
C VAL A 472 -15.86 22.76 48.07
N GLY A 473 -16.06 22.17 49.26
CA GLY A 473 -17.38 21.99 49.88
C GLY A 473 -18.29 20.79 49.51
N ASN A 474 -18.16 20.17 48.33
CA ASN A 474 -19.12 19.17 47.84
C ASN A 474 -18.53 17.75 47.58
N THR A 475 -17.47 17.38 48.31
CA THR A 475 -16.75 16.11 48.16
C THR A 475 -17.59 14.87 48.44
N VAL A 476 -18.66 14.95 49.24
CA VAL A 476 -19.51 13.78 49.58
C VAL A 476 -20.50 13.43 48.47
N THR A 477 -21.03 14.42 47.75
CA THR A 477 -22.04 14.20 46.70
C THR A 477 -21.41 13.66 45.41
N VAL A 478 -20.23 14.17 45.01
CA VAL A 478 -19.49 13.76 43.81
C VAL A 478 -18.95 12.33 43.92
N LEU A 479 -18.43 11.94 45.08
CA LEU A 479 -17.97 10.57 45.34
C LEU A 479 -19.13 9.56 45.31
N ASN A 480 -20.32 9.95 45.76
CA ASN A 480 -21.51 9.08 45.72
C ASN A 480 -22.03 8.89 44.29
N SER A 481 -22.06 9.93 43.46
CA SER A 481 -22.45 9.82 42.04
C SER A 481 -21.48 8.94 41.23
N VAL A 482 -20.16 9.06 41.47
CA VAL A 482 -19.14 8.22 40.81
C VAL A 482 -19.20 6.77 41.31
N LYS A 483 -19.51 6.54 42.60
CA LYS A 483 -19.74 5.19 43.15
C LYS A 483 -21.00 4.54 42.59
N GLU A 484 -22.10 5.28 42.49
CA GLU A 484 -23.37 4.79 41.93
C GLU A 484 -23.21 4.43 40.44
N ILE A 485 -22.57 5.28 39.63
CA ILE A 485 -22.36 5.02 38.20
C ILE A 485 -21.34 3.90 37.95
N SER A 486 -20.29 3.79 38.76
CA SER A 486 -19.30 2.70 38.64
C SER A 486 -19.82 1.36 39.17
N ALA A 487 -20.79 1.38 40.09
CA ALA A 487 -21.53 0.19 40.51
C ALA A 487 -22.57 -0.23 39.45
N GLU A 488 -23.16 0.70 38.71
CA GLU A 488 -24.17 0.42 37.67
C GLU A 488 -23.60 0.16 36.26
N ALA A 489 -22.36 0.56 35.95
CA ALA A 489 -21.76 0.38 34.64
C ALA A 489 -21.23 -1.05 34.41
N VAL A 490 -22.12 -1.98 34.06
CA VAL A 490 -21.78 -3.36 33.68
C VAL A 490 -21.53 -3.46 32.16
N GLY A 491 -20.55 -4.28 31.75
CA GLY A 491 -20.38 -4.69 30.34
C GLY A 491 -19.89 -3.59 29.38
N GLU A 492 -20.65 -3.32 28.32
CA GLU A 492 -20.28 -2.43 27.21
C GLU A 492 -20.12 -0.96 27.62
N LYS A 493 -20.95 -0.46 28.54
CA LYS A 493 -20.87 0.93 29.03
C LYS A 493 -19.51 1.23 29.66
N ARG A 494 -18.92 0.28 30.40
CA ARG A 494 -17.57 0.42 30.98
C ARG A 494 -16.48 0.48 29.91
N LYS A 495 -16.63 -0.25 28.80
CA LYS A 495 -15.69 -0.17 27.66
C LYS A 495 -15.77 1.21 26.99
N LEU A 496 -16.98 1.76 26.85
CA LEU A 496 -17.19 3.10 26.30
C LEU A 496 -16.45 4.16 27.12
N TYR A 497 -16.68 4.20 28.44
CA TYR A 497 -16.01 5.14 29.33
C TYR A 497 -14.48 5.03 29.31
N LYS A 498 -13.93 3.80 29.20
CA LYS A 498 -12.48 3.60 29.11
C LYS A 498 -11.90 4.21 27.83
N LYS A 499 -12.56 4.07 26.68
CA LYS A 499 -12.09 4.67 25.40
C LYS A 499 -12.18 6.19 25.44
N ALA A 500 -13.27 6.74 25.98
CA ALA A 500 -13.42 8.19 26.17
C ALA A 500 -12.33 8.77 27.10
N LYS A 501 -12.05 8.10 28.22
CA LYS A 501 -10.97 8.50 29.14
C LYS A 501 -9.61 8.46 28.45
N TYR A 502 -9.34 7.43 27.65
CA TYR A 502 -8.11 7.34 26.85
C TYR A 502 -7.97 8.50 25.86
N MET A 503 -9.05 8.88 25.15
CA MET A 503 -9.05 10.05 24.25
C MET A 503 -8.74 11.36 24.99
N GLN A 504 -9.24 11.53 26.22
CA GLN A 504 -8.89 12.68 27.05
C GLN A 504 -7.41 12.67 27.47
N SER A 505 -6.88 11.52 27.89
CA SER A 505 -5.45 11.37 28.19
C SER A 505 -4.57 11.69 26.97
N ILE A 506 -5.02 11.31 25.76
CA ILE A 506 -4.37 11.68 24.51
C ILE A 506 -4.42 13.21 24.31
N GLY A 507 -5.58 13.84 24.52
CA GLY A 507 -5.71 15.30 24.43
C GLY A 507 -4.75 16.05 25.35
N ASN A 508 -4.62 15.62 26.61
CA ASN A 508 -3.69 16.21 27.56
C ASN A 508 -2.24 16.13 27.06
N ILE A 509 -1.84 14.98 26.52
CA ILE A 509 -0.47 14.79 26.03
C ILE A 509 -0.21 15.54 24.74
N VAL A 510 -1.23 15.66 23.88
CA VAL A 510 -1.18 16.48 22.68
C VAL A 510 -0.91 17.95 23.04
N GLN A 511 -1.54 18.46 24.10
CA GLN A 511 -1.24 19.79 24.62
C GLN A 511 0.16 19.85 25.24
N THR A 512 0.45 18.98 26.20
CA THR A 512 1.70 19.02 26.98
C THR A 512 2.95 18.86 26.13
N PHE A 513 2.95 18.00 25.11
CA PHE A 513 4.11 17.76 24.25
C PHE A 513 3.98 18.40 22.86
N ASN A 514 2.98 19.28 22.70
CA ASN A 514 2.71 20.04 21.48
C ASN A 514 2.62 19.16 20.21
N LEU A 515 1.94 18.01 20.31
CA LEU A 515 1.79 17.05 19.20
C LEU A 515 0.68 17.50 18.25
N PHE A 516 0.64 16.93 17.04
CA PHE A 516 -0.51 17.00 16.14
C PHE A 516 -1.52 15.88 16.43
N TYR A 517 -2.79 16.24 16.37
CA TYR A 517 -3.95 15.37 16.49
C TYR A 517 -4.78 15.42 15.21
N VAL A 518 -5.08 14.24 14.64
CA VAL A 518 -5.95 14.07 13.48
C VAL A 518 -7.08 13.13 13.86
N SER A 519 -8.33 13.59 13.88
CA SER A 519 -9.48 12.73 14.16
C SER A 519 -9.97 12.00 12.91
N SER A 520 -10.46 10.78 13.10
CA SER A 520 -11.34 10.07 12.16
C SER A 520 -12.60 9.59 12.85
N VAL A 521 -13.71 9.60 12.12
CA VAL A 521 -14.99 9.02 12.55
C VAL A 521 -15.72 8.44 11.34
N VAL A 522 -16.43 7.34 11.54
CA VAL A 522 -17.31 6.77 10.53
C VAL A 522 -18.76 7.15 10.84
N GLU A 523 -19.46 7.58 9.81
CA GLU A 523 -20.88 7.92 9.84
C GLU A 523 -21.65 6.89 9.01
N GLU A 524 -22.70 6.28 9.57
CA GLU A 524 -23.63 5.39 8.85
C GLU A 524 -25.03 6.04 8.82
N ASP A 525 -25.62 6.21 7.64
CA ASP A 525 -26.94 6.82 7.41
C ASP A 525 -27.15 8.19 8.09
N GLY A 526 -26.13 9.05 8.04
CA GLY A 526 -26.20 10.37 8.68
C GLY A 526 -25.91 10.35 10.18
N LYS A 527 -25.62 9.18 10.77
CA LYS A 527 -25.38 8.99 12.20
C LYS A 527 -23.95 8.55 12.47
N LYS A 528 -23.22 9.32 13.28
CA LYS A 528 -21.87 8.95 13.70
C LYS A 528 -21.91 7.64 14.48
N ASP A 529 -21.15 6.65 14.03
CA ASP A 529 -20.90 5.45 14.82
C ASP A 529 -19.78 5.75 15.81
N ALA A 530 -20.17 5.99 17.07
CA ALA A 530 -19.25 6.25 18.16
C ALA A 530 -18.10 5.24 18.19
N LYS A 531 -18.37 3.93 17.98
CA LYS A 531 -17.38 2.86 18.12
C LYS A 531 -16.17 3.04 17.20
N THR A 532 -16.36 3.74 16.07
CA THR A 532 -15.35 3.96 15.02
C THR A 532 -14.50 5.20 15.22
N GLN A 533 -14.73 6.00 16.28
CA GLN A 533 -13.93 7.19 16.51
C GLN A 533 -12.48 6.82 16.87
N ASN A 534 -11.53 7.26 16.04
CA ASN A 534 -10.09 7.01 16.20
C ASN A 534 -9.31 8.30 15.94
N CYS A 535 -8.00 8.26 16.16
CA CYS A 535 -7.12 9.39 15.90
C CYS A 535 -5.69 8.99 15.55
N GLY A 536 -5.05 9.84 14.77
CA GLY A 536 -3.62 9.81 14.47
C GLY A 536 -2.90 10.89 15.27
N ILE A 537 -1.76 10.53 15.85
CA ILE A 537 -0.91 11.42 16.64
C ILE A 537 0.47 11.51 16.00
N PHE A 538 0.95 12.73 15.77
CA PHE A 538 2.19 12.97 15.06
C PHE A 538 3.06 13.99 15.80
N PRO A 539 4.40 13.86 15.77
CA PRO A 539 5.29 14.84 16.38
C PRO A 539 5.22 16.18 15.63
N ARG A 540 5.50 17.27 16.33
CA ARG A 540 5.70 18.60 15.77
C ARG A 540 7.19 18.91 15.66
N TYR A 541 7.59 19.58 14.58
CA TYR A 541 8.96 20.01 14.34
C TYR A 541 9.06 21.53 14.27
N ARG A 542 10.28 22.05 14.38
CA ARG A 542 10.54 23.50 14.45
C ARG A 542 9.98 24.27 13.24
N ILE A 543 10.00 23.67 12.06
CA ILE A 543 9.46 24.36 10.87
C ILE A 543 7.94 24.49 10.89
N ASP A 544 7.24 23.66 11.66
CA ASP A 544 5.76 23.72 11.73
C ASP A 544 5.31 25.03 12.40
N ASP A 545 6.19 25.64 13.21
CA ASP A 545 6.06 26.95 13.83
C ASP A 545 7.38 27.33 14.52
N LEU A 546 7.97 28.45 14.08
CA LEU A 546 9.29 28.89 14.52
C LEU A 546 9.28 29.46 15.95
N GLU A 547 8.12 29.82 16.48
CA GLU A 547 7.96 30.41 17.81
C GLU A 547 7.77 29.37 18.92
N GLU A 548 7.38 28.14 18.54
CA GLU A 548 7.09 27.04 19.45
C GLU A 548 8.22 26.02 19.50
N MET A 549 8.44 25.39 20.66
CA MET A 549 9.42 24.30 20.76
C MET A 549 8.94 23.05 20.00
N PRO A 550 9.84 22.30 19.35
CA PRO A 550 9.50 21.01 18.76
C PRO A 550 9.16 19.97 19.84
N THR A 551 8.37 18.95 19.48
CA THR A 551 8.00 17.85 20.39
C THR A 551 9.22 17.19 21.04
N SER A 552 10.29 17.01 20.28
CA SER A 552 11.53 16.40 20.79
C SER A 552 12.13 17.18 21.96
N GLU A 553 12.06 18.51 21.94
CA GLU A 553 12.59 19.37 23.00
C GLU A 553 11.69 19.35 24.24
N TYR A 554 10.35 19.32 24.08
CA TYR A 554 9.43 19.10 25.21
C TYR A 554 9.68 17.75 25.90
N ILE A 555 9.92 16.69 25.13
CA ILE A 555 10.24 15.35 25.66
C ILE A 555 11.59 15.36 26.38
N GLU A 556 12.61 15.98 25.78
CA GLU A 556 13.95 16.09 26.39
C GLU A 556 13.88 16.86 27.71
N ASN A 557 13.24 18.02 27.73
CA ASN A 557 13.06 18.83 28.93
C ASN A 557 12.30 18.06 30.01
N PHE A 558 11.22 17.35 29.64
CA PHE A 558 10.50 16.49 30.59
C PHE A 558 11.45 15.47 31.22
N ASN A 559 12.15 14.69 30.41
CA ASN A 559 13.05 13.65 30.91
C ASN A 559 14.16 14.25 31.81
N ILE A 560 14.77 15.37 31.40
CA ILE A 560 15.80 16.08 32.20
C ILE A 560 15.24 16.55 33.53
N ASN A 561 14.03 17.15 33.54
CA ASN A 561 13.44 17.71 34.73
C ASN A 561 13.15 16.64 35.81
N PHE A 562 12.83 15.40 35.42
CA PHE A 562 12.51 14.30 36.34
C PHE A 562 13.66 13.31 36.56
N SER A 563 14.73 13.40 35.77
CA SER A 563 15.97 12.64 35.95
C SER A 563 16.77 13.10 37.17
N LYS A 564 17.80 12.33 37.54
CA LYS A 564 18.67 12.68 38.66
C LYS A 564 19.36 14.03 38.43
N GLY A 565 19.31 14.91 39.43
CA GLY A 565 19.79 16.29 39.35
C GLY A 565 18.83 17.26 38.66
N GLY A 566 17.65 16.80 38.23
CA GLY A 566 16.61 17.61 37.61
C GLY A 566 15.77 18.40 38.63
N TYR A 567 15.15 19.50 38.16
CA TYR A 567 14.37 20.40 39.01
C TYR A 567 13.21 19.72 39.75
N PHE A 568 12.59 18.71 39.12
CA PHE A 568 11.47 17.95 39.66
C PHE A 568 11.86 16.52 40.09
N GLU A 569 13.16 16.22 40.27
CA GLU A 569 13.64 14.90 40.74
C GLU A 569 12.89 14.43 42.00
N LYS A 570 12.61 15.37 42.92
CA LYS A 570 11.90 15.07 44.18
C LYS A 570 10.48 14.51 44.02
N TYR A 571 9.87 14.66 42.84
CA TYR A 571 8.53 14.15 42.53
C TYR A 571 8.56 12.90 41.63
N ALA A 572 9.73 12.56 41.07
CA ALA A 572 9.88 11.50 40.08
C ALA A 572 9.44 10.14 40.63
N LYS A 573 9.75 9.86 41.91
CA LYS A 573 9.38 8.59 42.57
C LYS A 573 7.87 8.49 42.78
N GLU A 574 7.24 9.57 43.20
CA GLU A 574 5.82 9.67 43.52
C GLU A 574 4.97 9.51 42.25
N MET A 575 5.37 10.16 41.16
CA MET A 575 4.73 10.00 39.86
C MET A 575 5.11 8.70 39.15
N LYS A 576 6.03 7.89 39.70
CA LYS A 576 6.54 6.63 39.13
C LYS A 576 7.27 6.82 37.79
N TYR A 577 7.95 7.95 37.62
CA TYR A 577 8.85 8.15 36.48
C TYR A 577 10.04 7.18 36.57
N ASP A 578 10.38 6.54 35.46
CA ASP A 578 11.47 5.58 35.34
C ASP A 578 12.50 6.08 34.34
N GLU A 579 13.63 6.57 34.86
CA GLU A 579 14.77 7.04 34.06
C GLU A 579 15.38 5.95 33.18
N SER A 580 15.23 4.66 33.53
CA SER A 580 15.69 3.56 32.67
C SER A 580 14.77 3.29 31.49
N ASN A 581 13.58 3.89 31.48
CA ASN A 581 12.59 3.81 30.41
C ASN A 581 11.99 5.21 30.13
N PRO A 582 12.79 6.15 29.58
CA PRO A 582 12.39 7.52 29.36
C PRO A 582 11.26 7.64 28.32
N ILE A 583 10.58 8.80 28.31
CA ILE A 583 9.58 9.09 27.28
C ILE A 583 10.31 9.39 25.96
N THR A 584 9.80 8.87 24.85
CA THR A 584 10.34 9.07 23.49
C THR A 584 9.21 9.35 22.49
N GLU A 585 9.53 9.92 21.32
CA GLU A 585 8.55 10.12 20.24
C GLU A 585 7.84 8.81 19.84
N GLU A 586 8.51 7.67 20.00
CA GLU A 586 8.01 6.34 19.62
C GLU A 586 7.08 5.70 20.66
N ASN A 587 7.27 6.03 21.95
CA ASN A 587 6.53 5.40 23.05
C ASN A 587 5.42 6.30 23.64
N ILE A 588 5.45 7.61 23.38
CA ILE A 588 4.56 8.61 24.00
C ILE A 588 3.07 8.31 23.81
N VAL A 589 2.66 7.90 22.60
CA VAL A 589 1.25 7.59 22.29
C VAL A 589 0.79 6.31 22.99
N LYS A 590 1.64 5.28 23.05
CA LYS A 590 1.34 4.00 23.71
C LYS A 590 1.27 4.15 25.22
N ARG A 591 2.08 5.06 25.78
CA ARG A 591 2.14 5.40 27.21
C ARG A 591 1.19 6.55 27.58
N ALA A 592 0.23 6.90 26.73
CA ALA A 592 -0.57 8.10 26.95
C ALA A 592 -1.35 8.10 28.28
N SER A 593 -2.02 7.00 28.61
CA SER A 593 -2.73 6.90 29.90
C SER A 593 -1.79 6.98 31.11
N GLU A 594 -0.57 6.46 30.96
CA GLU A 594 0.45 6.44 32.00
C GLU A 594 0.99 7.85 32.24
N ILE A 595 1.37 8.55 31.18
CA ILE A 595 1.92 9.92 31.24
C ILE A 595 0.86 10.90 31.76
N ASP A 596 -0.39 10.80 31.32
CA ASP A 596 -1.49 11.60 31.85
C ASP A 596 -1.67 11.37 33.37
N TYR A 597 -1.54 10.12 33.82
CA TYR A 597 -1.59 9.80 35.24
C TYR A 597 -0.37 10.36 36.01
N MET A 598 0.82 10.31 35.43
CA MET A 598 2.03 10.91 35.98
C MET A 598 1.86 12.42 36.19
N LEU A 599 1.38 13.13 35.16
CA LEU A 599 1.15 14.58 35.20
C LEU A 599 0.11 14.96 36.28
N LYS A 600 -0.93 14.15 36.48
CA LYS A 600 -1.93 14.35 37.54
C LYS A 600 -1.36 14.18 38.94
N ILE A 601 -0.47 13.20 39.14
CA ILE A 601 0.23 13.04 40.44
C ILE A 601 1.11 14.25 40.69
N LEU A 602 1.87 14.68 39.69
CA LEU A 602 2.75 15.83 39.79
C LEU A 602 1.99 17.10 40.23
N GLU A 603 0.88 17.41 39.55
CA GLU A 603 0.00 18.54 39.91
C GLU A 603 -0.47 18.45 41.37
N THR A 604 -0.84 17.25 41.82
CA THR A 604 -1.30 16.99 43.19
C THR A 604 -0.19 17.21 44.22
N GLU A 605 1.00 16.68 43.99
CA GLU A 605 2.13 16.80 44.92
C GLU A 605 2.66 18.24 44.98
N MET A 606 2.72 18.94 43.85
CA MET A 606 3.10 20.36 43.82
C MET A 606 2.10 21.26 44.52
N SER A 607 0.81 20.94 44.44
CA SER A 607 -0.25 21.67 45.17
C SER A 607 -0.10 21.51 46.69
N LYS A 608 0.28 20.31 47.18
CA LYS A 608 0.56 20.08 48.61
C LYS A 608 1.76 20.88 49.11
N ASP A 609 2.75 21.10 48.25
CA ASP A 609 3.93 21.92 48.53
C ASP A 609 3.66 23.44 48.47
N GLY A 610 2.40 23.86 48.29
CA GLY A 610 2.00 25.27 48.34
C GLY A 610 2.23 26.06 47.05
N MET A 611 2.47 25.40 45.92
CA MET A 611 2.50 26.07 44.61
C MET A 611 1.07 26.30 44.11
N VAL A 612 0.57 27.54 44.23
CA VAL A 612 -0.85 27.90 43.99
C VAL A 612 -1.20 28.06 42.49
N THR A 613 -0.22 28.19 41.61
CA THR A 613 -0.42 28.25 40.15
C THR A 613 0.59 27.36 39.46
N TYR A 614 0.29 26.06 39.40
CA TYR A 614 1.04 25.14 38.57
C TYR A 614 0.51 25.20 37.13
N ASP A 615 1.38 25.59 36.21
CA ASP A 615 1.17 25.37 34.79
C ASP A 615 1.86 24.05 34.43
N ILE A 616 1.10 23.04 33.99
CA ILE A 616 1.62 21.74 33.51
C ILE A 616 2.70 21.93 32.44
N GLU A 617 2.66 23.07 31.72
CA GLU A 617 3.71 23.46 30.78
C GLU A 617 5.10 23.57 31.42
N ASN A 618 5.22 23.82 32.72
CA ASN A 618 6.50 23.84 33.41
C ASN A 618 7.17 22.46 33.48
N ALA A 619 6.41 21.37 33.41
CA ALA A 619 6.98 20.01 33.39
C ALA A 619 7.87 19.78 32.16
N VAL A 620 7.55 20.46 31.07
CA VAL A 620 8.12 20.25 29.74
C VAL A 620 8.91 21.47 29.23
N ARG A 621 8.95 22.56 29.99
CA ARG A 621 9.86 23.69 29.76
C ARG A 621 11.21 23.41 30.41
N ARG A 622 12.25 24.01 29.84
CA ARG A 622 13.59 23.92 30.42
C ARG A 622 13.65 24.73 31.72
N MET A 623 13.61 24.03 32.84
CA MET A 623 13.76 24.62 34.17
C MET A 623 15.26 24.72 34.50
N LYS A 624 15.66 25.85 35.10
CA LYS A 624 17.05 26.12 35.50
C LYS A 624 17.28 25.78 36.97
#